data_AF-A0A534B3J6-F1
#
_entry.id   AF-A0A534B3J6-F1
#
_cell.length_a   1.000
_cell.length_b   1.000
_cell.length_c   1.000
_cell.angle_alpha   90.00
_cell.angle_beta   90.00
_cell.angle_gamma   90.00
#
_symmetry.space_group_name_H-M   'P 1'
#
loop_
_entity.id
_entity.type
_entity.pdbx_description
1 polymer ?
#
loop_
_entity_poly.entity_id
_entity_poly.type
_entity_poly.pdbx_seq_one_letter_code
_entity_poly.pdbx_strand_id
1 'polypeptide(L)'
;MRNPLLEVTAVIPEKLARLPELAGNLFFGWHRPSRALFEDLEPELWKQTGGNPRLMLRSVSQATLDRAAQDPVYTARYAQALNTLDAYLSAAAPTSDEPLIAYFCAEYGFHESFPIYSGGLGVLAGDYCKAASDERANFVAVGLLYGQGYFTQTVDNDGVQHAEYRERDPRDVPVEPARRGDGEWVRVTVRIAGREVVARLWKAQAGRVPVYLLDTNCPENAPSDRDITHRLYGG
;
A
#
# COMPACT_ATOMS: atom_id res chain seq x y z
N MET A 1 -20.51 16.32 -9.37
CA MET A 1 -20.86 14.94 -9.80
C MET A 1 -19.72 14.45 -10.68
N ARG A 2 -18.90 13.48 -10.20
CA ARG A 2 -17.89 12.84 -11.06
C ARG A 2 -18.64 11.95 -12.04
N ASN A 3 -18.42 12.16 -13.33
CA ASN A 3 -18.87 11.26 -14.38
C ASN A 3 -18.32 9.85 -14.04
N PRO A 4 -19.13 8.79 -13.91
CA PRO A 4 -18.59 7.46 -13.65
C PRO A 4 -17.81 7.05 -14.90
N LEU A 5 -16.49 7.24 -14.87
CA LEU A 5 -15.60 6.67 -15.86
C LEU A 5 -15.82 5.16 -15.83
N LEU A 6 -16.25 4.60 -16.96
CA LEU A 6 -16.44 3.17 -17.13
C LEU A 6 -15.04 2.55 -17.19
N GLU A 7 -14.57 2.07 -16.04
CA GLU A 7 -13.27 1.43 -15.90
C GLU A 7 -13.40 -0.06 -16.25
N VAL A 8 -12.92 -0.44 -17.43
CA VAL A 8 -12.85 -1.85 -17.84
C VAL A 8 -11.56 -2.44 -17.30
N THR A 9 -11.67 -3.22 -16.24
CA THR A 9 -10.55 -3.97 -15.65
C THR A 9 -10.50 -5.37 -16.22
N ALA A 10 -9.29 -5.85 -16.54
CA ALA A 10 -9.09 -7.20 -17.02
C ALA A 10 -9.46 -8.24 -15.94
N VAL A 11 -9.95 -9.39 -16.38
CA VAL A 11 -10.27 -10.51 -15.49
C VAL A 11 -9.01 -11.35 -15.31
N ILE A 12 -8.53 -11.45 -14.07
CA ILE A 12 -7.35 -12.25 -13.75
C ILE A 12 -7.69 -13.73 -13.93
N PRO A 13 -6.95 -14.48 -14.78
CA PRO A 13 -7.18 -15.91 -14.99
C PRO A 13 -7.04 -16.70 -13.68
N GLU A 14 -7.78 -17.81 -13.54
CA GLU A 14 -7.77 -18.64 -12.33
C GLU A 14 -6.36 -19.09 -11.93
N LYS A 15 -5.51 -19.42 -12.92
CA LYS A 15 -4.09 -19.78 -12.71
C LYS A 15 -3.25 -18.69 -12.05
N LEU A 16 -3.69 -17.43 -12.13
CA LEU A 16 -3.02 -16.24 -11.59
C LEU A 16 -3.86 -15.52 -10.54
N ALA A 17 -4.91 -16.17 -10.00
CA ALA A 17 -5.94 -15.56 -9.16
C ALA A 17 -5.40 -14.85 -7.91
N ARG A 18 -4.21 -15.23 -7.42
CA ARG A 18 -3.55 -14.61 -6.25
C ARG A 18 -2.58 -13.48 -6.59
N LEU A 19 -2.50 -13.02 -7.84
CA LEU A 19 -1.74 -11.79 -8.18
C LEU A 19 -2.17 -10.56 -7.33
N PRO A 20 -3.47 -10.33 -7.05
CA PRO A 20 -3.90 -9.24 -6.18
C PRO A 20 -3.35 -9.34 -4.76
N GLU A 21 -3.13 -10.55 -4.25
CA GLU A 21 -2.56 -10.79 -2.93
C GLU A 21 -1.08 -10.37 -2.89
N LEU A 22 -0.29 -10.76 -3.90
CA LEU A 22 1.10 -10.32 -4.07
C LEU A 22 1.19 -8.80 -4.23
N ALA A 23 0.24 -8.18 -4.93
CA ALA A 23 0.18 -6.73 -5.11
C ALA A 23 -0.30 -5.98 -3.85
N GLY A 24 -1.05 -6.65 -2.97
CA GLY A 24 -1.62 -6.08 -1.74
C GLY A 24 -0.70 -6.17 -0.52
N ASN A 25 0.31 -7.05 -0.54
CA ASN A 25 1.29 -7.17 0.53
C ASN A 25 2.61 -6.49 0.15
N LEU A 26 3.03 -5.49 0.92
CA LEU A 26 4.26 -4.71 0.69
C LEU A 26 5.54 -5.55 0.70
N PHE A 27 5.49 -6.84 1.07
CA PHE A 27 6.59 -7.79 0.96
C PHE A 27 7.28 -7.77 -0.43
N PHE A 28 6.55 -7.49 -1.52
CA PHE A 28 7.16 -7.32 -2.85
C PHE A 28 8.23 -6.20 -2.86
N GLY A 29 8.13 -5.22 -1.97
CA GLY A 29 9.05 -4.08 -1.87
C GLY A 29 10.47 -4.48 -1.47
N TRP A 30 10.65 -5.59 -0.73
CA TRP A 30 11.97 -6.13 -0.38
C TRP A 30 12.21 -7.56 -0.87
N HIS A 31 11.20 -8.24 -1.43
CA HIS A 31 11.35 -9.53 -2.10
C HIS A 31 11.40 -9.37 -3.62
N ARG A 32 12.61 -9.28 -4.17
CA ARG A 32 12.87 -9.07 -5.62
C ARG A 32 12.12 -10.05 -6.53
N PRO A 33 12.07 -11.37 -6.28
CA PRO A 33 11.36 -12.29 -7.15
C PRO A 33 9.86 -12.01 -7.27
N SER A 34 9.19 -11.57 -6.19
CA SER A 34 7.78 -11.19 -6.24
C SER A 34 7.58 -9.92 -7.07
N ARG A 35 8.46 -8.92 -6.91
CA ARG A 35 8.40 -7.68 -7.71
C ARG A 35 8.64 -7.95 -9.20
N ALA A 36 9.59 -8.82 -9.51
CA ALA A 36 9.95 -9.18 -10.88
C ALA A 36 8.76 -9.80 -11.66
N LEU A 37 7.78 -10.41 -10.98
CA LEU A 37 6.57 -10.90 -11.64
C LEU A 37 5.73 -9.79 -12.26
N PHE A 38 5.73 -8.61 -11.66
CA PHE A 38 5.04 -7.44 -12.20
C PHE A 38 5.90 -6.74 -13.25
N GLU A 39 7.21 -6.60 -12.99
CA GLU A 39 8.16 -6.04 -13.97
C GLU A 39 8.12 -6.80 -15.31
N ASP A 40 8.13 -8.13 -15.27
CA ASP A 40 8.20 -8.97 -16.47
C ASP A 40 6.84 -9.24 -17.12
N LEU A 41 5.73 -9.00 -16.42
CA LEU A 41 4.39 -9.19 -16.98
C LEU A 41 4.17 -8.22 -18.15
N GLU A 42 4.51 -6.95 -17.96
CA GLU A 42 4.43 -5.90 -18.98
C GLU A 42 5.41 -4.75 -18.63
N PRO A 43 6.67 -4.80 -19.11
CA PRO A 43 7.74 -3.89 -18.67
C PRO A 43 7.46 -2.40 -18.90
N GLU A 44 6.82 -2.05 -20.01
CA GLU A 44 6.49 -0.65 -20.30
C GLU A 44 5.37 -0.13 -19.40
N LEU A 45 4.35 -0.97 -19.12
CA LEU A 45 3.29 -0.60 -18.18
C LEU A 45 3.82 -0.49 -16.74
N TRP A 46 4.77 -1.34 -16.34
CA TRP A 46 5.43 -1.24 -15.03
C TRP A 46 6.10 0.13 -14.83
N LYS A 47 6.82 0.62 -15.85
CA LYS A 47 7.42 1.97 -15.82
C LYS A 47 6.33 3.06 -15.76
N GLN A 48 5.30 2.95 -16.58
CA GLN A 48 4.21 3.94 -16.64
C GLN A 48 3.41 4.03 -15.34
N THR A 49 3.31 2.93 -14.60
CA THR A 49 2.63 2.87 -13.30
C THR A 49 3.53 3.22 -12.12
N GLY A 50 4.79 3.61 -12.37
CA GLY A 50 5.74 3.98 -11.32
C GLY A 50 6.04 2.82 -10.38
N GLY A 51 6.12 1.61 -10.92
CA GLY A 51 6.36 0.40 -10.14
C GLY A 51 5.25 0.05 -9.15
N ASN A 52 4.00 0.36 -9.47
CA ASN A 52 2.85 0.09 -8.63
C ASN A 52 2.11 -1.19 -9.08
N PRO A 53 2.21 -2.31 -8.34
CA PRO A 53 1.55 -3.56 -8.72
C PRO A 53 0.02 -3.46 -8.81
N ARG A 54 -0.64 -2.70 -7.94
CA ARG A 54 -2.11 -2.60 -7.95
C ARG A 54 -2.60 -1.80 -9.14
N LEU A 55 -1.99 -0.64 -9.38
CA LEU A 55 -2.31 0.17 -10.54
C LEU A 55 -2.00 -0.59 -11.84
N MET A 56 -0.90 -1.34 -11.87
CA MET A 56 -0.55 -2.20 -13.00
C MET A 56 -1.63 -3.25 -13.28
N LEU A 57 -2.07 -4.01 -12.26
CA LEU A 57 -3.12 -5.02 -12.43
C LEU A 57 -4.47 -4.42 -12.85
N ARG A 58 -4.74 -3.16 -12.49
CA ARG A 58 -5.94 -2.44 -12.97
C ARG A 58 -5.82 -1.97 -14.43
N SER A 59 -4.60 -1.81 -14.93
CA SER A 59 -4.31 -1.22 -16.25
C SER A 59 -3.87 -2.24 -17.30
N VAL A 60 -3.51 -3.46 -16.88
CA VAL A 60 -2.99 -4.50 -17.77
C VAL A 60 -4.08 -5.04 -18.69
N SER A 61 -3.70 -5.39 -19.93
CA SER A 61 -4.62 -5.95 -20.90
C SER A 61 -4.99 -7.40 -20.57
N GLN A 62 -6.18 -7.84 -20.98
CA GLN A 62 -6.59 -9.24 -20.88
C GLN A 62 -5.61 -10.18 -21.62
N ALA A 63 -5.18 -9.77 -22.82
CA ALA A 63 -4.25 -10.56 -23.63
C ALA A 63 -2.90 -10.80 -22.94
N THR A 64 -2.39 -9.80 -22.19
CA THR A 64 -1.16 -9.95 -21.39
C THR A 64 -1.35 -10.99 -20.28
N LEU A 65 -2.45 -10.93 -19.54
CA LEU A 65 -2.75 -11.89 -18.47
C LEU A 65 -2.95 -13.31 -19.00
N ASP A 66 -3.67 -13.46 -20.12
CA ASP A 66 -3.91 -14.76 -20.74
C ASP A 66 -2.60 -15.38 -21.25
N ARG A 67 -1.73 -14.57 -21.88
CA ARG A 67 -0.38 -14.99 -22.30
C ARG A 67 0.44 -15.46 -21.10
N ALA A 68 0.47 -14.68 -20.02
CA ALA A 68 1.21 -15.03 -18.81
C ALA A 68 0.68 -16.31 -18.14
N ALA A 69 -0.64 -16.53 -18.16
CA ALA A 69 -1.27 -17.73 -17.61
C ALA A 69 -1.00 -19.00 -18.44
N GLN A 70 -0.60 -18.84 -19.71
CA GLN A 70 -0.23 -19.93 -20.61
C GLN A 70 1.27 -20.18 -20.67
N ASP A 71 2.10 -19.24 -20.19
CA ASP A 71 3.56 -19.36 -20.17
C ASP A 71 4.04 -20.24 -18.98
N PRO A 72 4.64 -21.42 -19.24
CA PRO A 72 5.14 -22.31 -18.19
C PRO A 72 6.25 -21.68 -17.33
N VAL A 73 7.06 -20.79 -17.91
CA VAL A 73 8.17 -20.12 -17.19
C VAL A 73 7.61 -19.08 -16.23
N TYR A 74 6.69 -18.24 -16.69
CA TYR A 74 6.02 -17.25 -15.84
C TYR A 74 5.25 -17.93 -14.71
N THR A 75 4.44 -18.94 -15.04
CA THR A 75 3.61 -19.64 -14.04
C THR A 75 4.44 -20.40 -13.00
N ALA A 76 5.61 -20.95 -13.37
CA ALA A 76 6.53 -21.55 -12.41
C ALA A 76 7.13 -20.52 -11.43
N ARG A 77 7.56 -19.36 -11.94
CA ARG A 77 8.07 -18.25 -11.09
C ARG A 77 6.98 -17.69 -10.18
N TYR A 78 5.76 -17.56 -10.71
CA TYR A 78 4.58 -17.13 -9.96
C TYR A 78 4.28 -18.08 -8.79
N ALA A 79 4.24 -19.39 -9.06
CA ALA A 79 4.04 -20.40 -8.03
C ALA A 79 5.14 -20.37 -6.97
N GLN A 80 6.40 -20.18 -7.38
CA GLN A 80 7.52 -20.04 -6.44
C GLN A 80 7.35 -18.81 -5.53
N ALA A 81 6.99 -17.65 -6.08
CA ALA A 81 6.78 -16.45 -5.29
C ALA A 81 5.63 -16.59 -4.28
N LEU A 82 4.54 -17.26 -4.67
CA LEU A 82 3.44 -17.58 -3.75
C LEU A 82 3.89 -18.55 -2.65
N ASN A 83 4.58 -19.63 -3.00
CA ASN A 83 5.10 -20.57 -2.00
C ASN A 83 6.03 -19.88 -1.01
N THR A 84 6.88 -18.96 -1.48
CA THR A 84 7.73 -18.13 -0.61
C THR A 84 6.88 -17.25 0.29
N LEU A 85 5.87 -16.55 -0.22
CA LEU A 85 5.00 -15.71 0.59
C LEU A 85 4.23 -16.54 1.62
N ASP A 86 3.67 -17.68 1.22
CA ASP A 86 2.91 -18.58 2.10
C ASP A 86 3.79 -19.14 3.21
N ALA A 87 4.99 -19.61 2.89
CA ALA A 87 5.97 -20.03 3.89
C ALA A 87 6.37 -18.85 4.79
N TYR A 88 6.59 -17.68 4.18
CA TYR A 88 6.93 -16.45 4.87
C TYR A 88 5.82 -15.96 5.79
N LEU A 89 4.53 -16.25 5.55
CA LEU A 89 3.40 -15.81 6.38
C LEU A 89 2.89 -16.91 7.35
N SER A 90 3.12 -18.18 7.04
CA SER A 90 2.64 -19.31 7.87
C SER A 90 3.61 -19.72 8.99
N ALA A 91 4.89 -19.33 8.91
CA ALA A 91 5.84 -19.65 9.98
C ALA A 91 5.33 -19.14 11.33
N ALA A 92 5.38 -20.00 12.35
CA ALA A 92 4.82 -19.74 13.67
C ALA A 92 5.40 -18.45 14.28
N ALA A 93 4.55 -17.67 14.96
CA ALA A 93 5.00 -16.56 15.76
C ALA A 93 5.96 -17.07 16.86
N PRO A 94 6.99 -16.29 17.25
CA PRO A 94 7.70 -16.48 18.50
C PRO A 94 6.67 -16.52 19.63
N THR A 95 6.94 -17.34 20.64
CA THR A 95 6.06 -17.70 21.76
C THR A 95 5.12 -16.60 22.26
N SER A 96 3.88 -16.98 22.63
CA SER A 96 2.72 -16.12 22.90
C SER A 96 2.82 -15.12 24.06
N ASP A 97 3.93 -15.08 24.79
CA ASP A 97 4.06 -14.32 26.04
C ASP A 97 4.71 -12.94 25.83
N GLU A 98 5.12 -12.61 24.61
CA GLU A 98 5.67 -11.29 24.29
C GLU A 98 4.56 -10.22 24.23
N PRO A 99 4.74 -9.05 24.87
CA PRO A 99 3.79 -7.97 24.80
C PRO A 99 3.67 -7.43 23.36
N LEU A 100 2.46 -7.03 22.97
CA LEU A 100 2.24 -6.36 21.69
C LEU A 100 2.94 -5.00 21.67
N ILE A 101 3.80 -4.79 20.69
CA ILE A 101 4.43 -3.49 20.40
C ILE A 101 3.57 -2.73 19.39
N ALA A 102 3.08 -1.56 19.78
CA ALA A 102 2.43 -0.62 18.87
C ALA A 102 3.41 0.51 18.52
N TYR A 103 3.93 0.50 17.29
CA TYR A 103 4.90 1.47 16.82
C TYR A 103 4.21 2.59 16.04
N PHE A 104 4.21 3.79 16.62
CA PHE A 104 3.59 4.98 16.03
C PHE A 104 4.62 5.79 15.24
N CYS A 105 4.32 6.10 13.99
CA CYS A 105 5.09 7.02 13.19
C CYS A 105 4.18 7.86 12.29
N ALA A 106 4.57 9.10 12.03
CA ALA A 106 3.88 9.92 11.03
C ALA A 106 4.08 9.39 9.62
N GLU A 107 5.21 8.73 9.34
CA GLU A 107 5.60 8.31 8.00
C GLU A 107 6.22 6.90 7.95
N TYR A 108 6.05 6.22 6.80
CA TYR A 108 6.63 4.90 6.54
C TYR A 108 7.11 4.74 5.09
N GLY A 109 8.39 4.43 4.93
CA GLY A 109 9.06 4.22 3.65
C GLY A 109 9.14 2.75 3.28
N PHE A 110 8.08 2.22 2.67
CA PHE A 110 8.05 0.81 2.23
C PHE A 110 8.49 0.63 0.78
N HIS A 111 7.87 1.39 -0.12
CA HIS A 111 8.08 1.35 -1.56
C HIS A 111 7.57 2.66 -2.18
N GLU A 112 8.13 3.08 -3.30
CA GLU A 112 7.75 4.32 -4.01
C GLU A 112 6.28 4.34 -4.47
N SER A 113 5.70 3.16 -4.71
CA SER A 113 4.28 3.01 -5.04
C SER A 113 3.35 3.38 -3.87
N PHE A 114 3.88 3.46 -2.65
CA PHE A 114 3.14 3.83 -1.43
C PHE A 114 3.86 4.92 -0.62
N PRO A 115 3.89 6.17 -1.11
CA PRO A 115 4.65 7.26 -0.53
C PRO A 115 3.86 7.95 0.58
N ILE A 116 3.84 7.30 1.73
CA ILE A 116 3.43 7.88 3.00
C ILE A 116 4.67 8.30 3.80
N TYR A 117 5.71 8.81 3.13
CA TYR A 117 6.94 9.32 3.74
C TYR A 117 7.61 10.42 2.92
N SER A 118 8.45 11.23 3.57
CA SER A 118 9.22 12.29 2.92
C SER A 118 10.74 12.13 3.07
N GLY A 119 11.22 11.37 4.06
CA GLY A 119 12.66 11.29 4.33
C GLY A 119 13.10 10.15 5.23
N GLY A 120 14.22 10.36 5.93
CA GLY A 120 14.93 9.31 6.68
C GLY A 120 14.15 8.72 7.86
N LEU A 121 13.27 9.49 8.51
CA LEU A 121 12.41 8.98 9.57
C LEU A 121 11.47 7.90 9.01
N GLY A 122 10.80 8.18 7.90
CA GLY A 122 9.92 7.22 7.24
C GLY A 122 10.67 5.99 6.74
N VAL A 123 11.84 6.16 6.13
CA VAL A 123 12.69 5.02 5.70
C VAL A 123 13.01 4.12 6.88
N LEU A 124 13.47 4.69 8.01
CA LEU A 124 13.78 3.93 9.22
C LEU A 124 12.54 3.23 9.79
N ALA A 125 11.40 3.92 9.84
CA ALA A 125 10.14 3.34 10.30
C ALA A 125 9.68 2.16 9.42
N GLY A 126 9.85 2.28 8.11
CA GLY A 126 9.60 1.21 7.14
C GLY A 126 10.53 0.01 7.36
N ASP A 127 11.82 0.26 7.59
CA ASP A 127 12.81 -0.79 7.84
C ASP A 127 12.59 -1.49 9.18
N TYR A 128 12.13 -0.78 10.23
CA TYR A 128 11.69 -1.42 11.47
C TYR A 128 10.52 -2.38 11.24
N CYS A 129 9.55 -2.00 10.41
CA CYS A 129 8.43 -2.88 10.09
C CYS A 129 8.89 -4.12 9.30
N LYS A 130 9.84 -3.96 8.37
CA LYS A 130 10.43 -5.09 7.62
C LYS A 130 11.17 -6.04 8.57
N ALA A 131 12.03 -5.50 9.43
CA ALA A 131 12.76 -6.29 10.43
C ALA A 131 11.82 -6.98 11.41
N ALA A 132 10.81 -6.28 11.94
CA ALA A 132 9.80 -6.86 12.81
C ALA A 132 9.01 -7.99 12.12
N SER A 133 8.74 -7.84 10.81
CA SER A 133 8.12 -8.88 10.00
C SER A 133 9.05 -10.09 9.84
N ASP A 134 10.32 -9.90 9.49
CA ASP A 134 11.28 -11.00 9.31
C ASP A 134 11.54 -11.76 10.62
N GLU A 135 11.64 -11.04 11.74
CA GLU A 135 11.81 -11.60 13.08
C GLU A 135 10.50 -12.14 13.69
N ARG A 136 9.37 -11.93 13.01
CA ARG A 136 8.02 -12.35 13.43
C ARG A 136 7.61 -11.76 14.78
N ALA A 137 8.07 -10.56 15.10
CA ALA A 137 7.78 -9.88 16.37
C ALA A 137 6.26 -9.66 16.57
N ASN A 138 5.80 -9.66 17.82
CA ASN A 138 4.43 -9.27 18.18
C ASN A 138 4.27 -7.75 18.02
N PHE A 139 4.06 -7.29 16.79
CA PHE A 139 4.25 -5.89 16.39
C PHE A 139 3.15 -5.41 15.46
N VAL A 140 2.64 -4.19 15.71
CA VAL A 140 1.72 -3.46 14.83
C VAL A 140 2.29 -2.06 14.59
N ALA A 141 2.12 -1.54 13.38
CA ALA A 141 2.46 -0.15 13.06
C ALA A 141 1.21 0.72 12.99
N VAL A 142 1.31 1.98 13.41
CA VAL A 142 0.20 2.94 13.41
C VAL A 142 0.68 4.28 12.84
N GLY A 143 0.02 4.77 11.80
CA GLY A 143 0.35 6.04 11.15
C GLY A 143 -0.82 6.72 10.48
N LEU A 144 -0.55 7.58 9.51
CA LEU A 144 -1.56 8.34 8.76
C LEU A 144 -1.56 7.93 7.29
N LEU A 145 -2.74 7.88 6.67
CA LEU A 145 -2.87 7.70 5.22
C LEU A 145 -2.99 9.08 4.56
N TYR A 146 -1.93 9.51 3.87
CA TYR A 146 -1.92 10.79 3.18
C TYR A 146 -2.52 10.69 1.78
N GLY A 147 -3.56 11.47 1.49
CA GLY A 147 -4.23 11.47 0.19
C GLY A 147 -3.30 11.83 -0.99
N GLN A 148 -2.41 12.80 -0.79
CA GLN A 148 -1.46 13.26 -1.82
C GLN A 148 -0.01 12.81 -1.59
N GLY A 149 0.29 12.16 -0.44
CA GLY A 149 1.67 11.92 -0.03
C GLY A 149 2.42 13.23 0.26
N TYR A 150 3.72 13.28 -0.07
CA TYR A 150 4.56 14.48 0.02
C TYR A 150 4.43 15.33 -1.25
N PHE A 151 5.34 15.18 -2.22
CA PHE A 151 5.20 15.69 -3.58
C PHE A 151 6.10 14.89 -4.52
N THR A 152 5.82 14.94 -5.82
CA THR A 152 6.75 14.50 -6.86
C THR A 152 7.54 15.70 -7.35
N GLN A 153 8.87 15.61 -7.25
CA GLN A 153 9.76 16.67 -7.72
C GLN A 153 9.94 16.54 -9.24
N THR A 154 9.70 17.63 -9.96
CA THR A 154 10.11 17.77 -11.36
C THR A 154 11.04 18.97 -11.48
N VAL A 155 11.97 18.91 -12.45
CA VAL A 155 12.92 19.98 -12.73
C VAL A 155 12.75 20.34 -14.19
N ASP A 156 12.47 21.61 -14.47
CA ASP A 156 12.32 22.08 -15.85
C ASP A 156 13.67 22.34 -16.53
N ASN A 157 13.62 22.73 -17.80
CA ASN A 157 14.82 23.01 -18.60
C ASN A 157 15.65 24.19 -18.07
N ASP A 158 15.07 25.04 -17.22
CA ASP A 158 15.75 26.17 -16.59
C ASP A 158 16.32 25.81 -15.21
N GLY A 159 16.20 24.54 -14.79
CA GLY A 159 16.68 24.05 -13.50
C GLY A 159 15.77 24.44 -12.32
N VAL A 160 14.56 24.93 -12.59
CA VAL A 160 13.60 25.28 -11.55
C VAL A 160 12.88 24.03 -11.07
N GLN A 161 12.82 23.88 -9.75
CA GLN A 161 12.08 22.81 -9.11
C GLN A 161 10.59 23.12 -9.06
N HIS A 162 9.78 22.17 -9.51
CA HIS A 162 8.33 22.19 -9.39
C HIS A 162 7.87 21.04 -8.49
N ALA A 163 6.87 21.33 -7.65
CA ALA A 163 6.25 20.35 -6.76
C ALA A 163 4.90 19.93 -7.34
N GLU A 164 4.79 18.67 -7.75
CA GLU A 164 3.54 18.09 -8.22
C GLU A 164 2.84 17.30 -7.11
N TYR A 165 1.59 17.64 -6.85
CA TYR A 165 0.74 16.95 -5.88
C TYR A 165 -0.36 16.20 -6.61
N ARG A 166 -0.46 14.89 -6.38
CA ARG A 166 -1.45 14.03 -7.04
C ARG A 166 -2.28 13.31 -5.99
N GLU A 167 -3.58 13.52 -6.06
CA GLU A 167 -4.53 12.69 -5.32
C GLU A 167 -4.38 11.24 -5.72
N ARG A 168 -4.33 10.35 -4.73
CA ARG A 168 -4.28 8.91 -4.94
C ARG A 168 -5.65 8.31 -4.77
N ASP A 169 -6.00 7.41 -5.68
CA ASP A 169 -7.12 6.52 -5.44
C ASP A 169 -6.68 5.46 -4.41
N PRO A 170 -7.40 5.28 -3.29
CA PRO A 170 -7.07 4.23 -2.31
C PRO A 170 -7.06 2.82 -2.92
N ARG A 171 -7.72 2.61 -4.07
CA ARG A 171 -7.67 1.35 -4.82
C ARG A 171 -6.30 1.07 -5.46
N ASP A 172 -5.50 2.11 -5.69
CA ASP A 172 -4.16 2.01 -6.29
C ASP A 172 -3.03 1.77 -5.29
N VAL A 173 -3.28 1.91 -4.00
CA VAL A 173 -2.27 1.67 -2.95
C VAL A 173 -2.57 0.38 -2.19
N PRO A 174 -1.58 -0.28 -1.56
CA PRO A 174 -1.73 -1.57 -0.87
C PRO A 174 -2.41 -1.41 0.50
N VAL A 175 -3.61 -0.83 0.49
CA VAL A 175 -4.48 -0.69 1.65
C VAL A 175 -5.84 -1.32 1.39
N GLU A 176 -6.47 -1.74 2.47
CA GLU A 176 -7.86 -2.16 2.54
C GLU A 176 -8.57 -1.45 3.70
N PRO A 177 -9.89 -1.21 3.61
CA PRO A 177 -10.67 -0.73 4.75
C PRO A 177 -10.54 -1.69 5.95
N ALA A 178 -10.16 -1.18 7.12
CA ALA A 178 -10.29 -1.96 8.35
C ALA A 178 -11.77 -2.01 8.72
N ARG A 179 -12.37 -3.20 8.68
CA ARG A 179 -13.78 -3.41 9.00
C ARG A 179 -13.97 -4.18 10.30
N ARG A 180 -15.04 -3.87 11.02
CA ARG A 180 -15.56 -4.64 12.15
C ARG A 180 -16.30 -5.88 11.63
N GLY A 181 -16.67 -6.80 12.54
CA GLY A 181 -17.38 -8.03 12.18
C GLY A 181 -18.75 -7.82 11.54
N ASP A 182 -19.34 -6.64 11.68
CA ASP A 182 -20.59 -6.21 11.05
C ASP A 182 -20.40 -5.57 9.66
N GLY A 183 -19.15 -5.45 9.18
CA GLY A 183 -18.81 -4.80 7.92
C GLY A 183 -18.67 -3.29 8.00
N GLU A 184 -18.91 -2.65 9.15
CA GLU A 184 -18.70 -1.22 9.34
C GLU A 184 -17.21 -0.86 9.43
N TRP A 185 -16.88 0.39 9.09
CA TRP A 185 -15.52 0.89 9.28
C TRP A 185 -15.11 0.84 10.75
N VAL A 186 -13.88 0.41 11.01
CA VAL A 186 -13.23 0.74 12.27
C VAL A 186 -12.96 2.24 12.24
N ARG A 187 -13.47 2.93 13.25
CA ARG A 187 -13.36 4.37 13.45
C ARG A 187 -12.79 4.64 14.84
N VAL A 188 -12.00 5.70 14.96
CA VAL A 188 -11.58 6.30 16.23
C VAL A 188 -11.95 7.77 16.25
N THR A 189 -12.31 8.29 17.42
CA THR A 189 -12.61 9.71 17.61
C THR A 189 -11.53 10.33 18.47
N VAL A 190 -10.94 11.43 18.00
CA VAL A 190 -9.88 12.17 18.68
C VAL A 190 -10.34 13.60 18.89
N ARG A 191 -10.15 14.13 20.09
CA ARG A 191 -10.48 15.54 20.39
C ARG A 191 -9.31 16.44 19.99
N ILE A 192 -9.50 17.31 19.00
CA ILE A 192 -8.50 18.23 18.48
C ILE A 192 -9.03 19.66 18.58
N ALA A 193 -8.33 20.53 19.31
CA ALA A 193 -8.71 21.94 19.50
C ALA A 193 -10.19 22.12 19.92
N GLY A 194 -10.69 21.24 20.79
CA GLY A 194 -12.08 21.29 21.28
C GLY A 194 -13.13 20.65 20.37
N ARG A 195 -12.75 20.19 19.17
CA ARG A 195 -13.62 19.49 18.21
C ARG A 195 -13.41 17.99 18.28
N GLU A 196 -14.44 17.21 17.97
CA GLU A 196 -14.31 15.77 17.75
C GLU A 196 -13.97 15.51 16.28
N VAL A 197 -12.86 14.82 16.03
CA VAL A 197 -12.40 14.43 14.70
C VAL A 197 -12.45 12.91 14.60
N VAL A 198 -13.13 12.41 13.58
CA VAL A 198 -13.26 10.98 13.31
C VAL A 198 -12.18 10.55 12.33
N ALA A 199 -11.42 9.51 12.64
CA ALA A 199 -10.53 8.87 11.68
C ALA A 199 -11.04 7.46 11.36
N ARG A 200 -11.17 7.17 10.07
CA ARG A 200 -11.38 5.80 9.56
C ARG A 200 -10.03 5.10 9.48
N LEU A 201 -10.02 3.80 9.77
CA LEU A 201 -8.79 3.02 9.71
C LEU A 201 -8.70 2.29 8.38
N TRP A 202 -7.57 2.48 7.71
CA TRP A 202 -7.09 1.64 6.64
C TRP A 202 -6.04 0.67 7.18
N LYS A 203 -5.86 -0.45 6.50
CA LYS A 203 -4.85 -1.45 6.84
C LYS A 203 -4.00 -1.74 5.61
N ALA A 204 -2.69 -1.59 5.74
CA ALA A 204 -1.71 -2.18 4.82
C ALA A 204 -1.06 -3.40 5.49
N GLN A 205 -0.46 -4.26 4.67
CA GLN A 205 0.32 -5.40 5.15
C GLN A 205 1.77 -5.24 4.73
N ALA A 206 2.67 -5.11 5.71
CA ALA A 206 4.11 -5.12 5.52
C ALA A 206 4.64 -6.51 5.90
N GLY A 207 4.59 -7.43 4.95
CA GLY A 207 4.87 -8.84 5.22
C GLY A 207 3.83 -9.37 6.20
N ARG A 208 4.25 -9.60 7.44
CA ARG A 208 3.44 -10.04 8.58
C ARG A 208 2.89 -8.88 9.41
N VAL A 209 3.54 -7.73 9.37
CA VAL A 209 3.21 -6.60 10.21
C VAL A 209 2.00 -5.87 9.64
N PRO A 210 0.86 -5.81 10.36
CA PRO A 210 -0.23 -4.94 9.98
C PRO A 210 0.14 -3.49 10.27
N VAL A 211 -0.10 -2.63 9.29
CA VAL A 211 0.10 -1.19 9.38
C VAL A 211 -1.27 -0.52 9.33
N TYR A 212 -1.72 0.01 10.47
CA TYR A 212 -2.98 0.72 10.57
C TYR A 212 -2.78 2.21 10.29
N LEU A 213 -3.51 2.74 9.32
CA LEU A 213 -3.36 4.11 8.86
C LEU A 213 -4.67 4.86 9.07
N LEU A 214 -4.59 5.95 9.83
CA LEU A 214 -5.73 6.81 10.11
C LEU A 214 -5.95 7.77 8.94
N ASP A 215 -7.22 7.93 8.57
CA ASP A 215 -7.67 8.82 7.52
C ASP A 215 -8.85 9.66 8.01
N THR A 216 -8.67 10.98 8.07
CA THR A 216 -9.72 11.93 8.46
C THR A 216 -10.55 12.39 7.27
N ASN A 217 -10.24 11.99 6.04
CA ASN A 217 -11.03 12.30 4.84
C ASN A 217 -12.31 11.47 4.78
N CYS A 218 -13.22 11.73 5.72
CA CYS A 218 -14.50 11.08 5.82
C CYS A 218 -15.66 12.09 5.93
N PRO A 219 -16.87 11.74 5.43
CA PRO A 219 -18.05 12.59 5.49
C PRO A 219 -18.41 13.11 6.89
N GLU A 220 -18.06 12.35 7.93
CA GLU A 220 -18.30 12.66 9.35
C GLU A 220 -17.57 13.94 9.80
N ASN A 221 -16.46 14.29 9.16
CA ASN A 221 -15.65 15.45 9.52
C ASN A 221 -16.01 16.70 8.72
N ALA A 222 -15.79 17.87 9.34
CA ALA A 222 -15.80 19.15 8.64
C ALA A 222 -14.67 19.21 7.59
N PRO A 223 -14.81 19.98 6.50
CA PRO A 223 -13.78 20.07 5.45
C PRO A 223 -12.37 20.33 6.00
N SER A 224 -12.22 21.26 6.94
CA SER A 224 -10.92 21.57 7.56
C SER A 224 -10.30 20.42 8.34
N ASP A 225 -11.11 19.50 8.87
CA ASP A 225 -10.60 18.33 9.62
C ASP A 225 -10.23 17.18 8.66
N ARG A 226 -10.85 17.13 7.47
CA ARG A 226 -10.44 16.20 6.40
C ARG A 226 -9.04 16.52 5.87
N ASP A 227 -8.64 17.79 5.94
CA ASP A 227 -7.33 18.24 5.46
C ASP A 227 -6.17 17.75 6.34
N ILE A 228 -6.44 17.26 7.56
CA ILE A 228 -5.42 16.74 8.50
C ILE A 228 -4.59 15.60 7.87
N THR A 229 -5.23 14.72 7.10
CA THR A 229 -4.55 13.61 6.40
C THR A 229 -4.46 13.83 4.89
N HIS A 230 -4.57 15.09 4.44
CA HIS A 230 -4.53 15.38 3.00
C HIS A 230 -3.11 15.31 2.43
N ARG A 231 -2.15 15.94 3.12
CA ARG A 231 -0.75 16.05 2.69
C ARG A 231 0.20 15.74 3.84
N LEU A 232 1.27 15.01 3.53
CA LEU A 232 2.40 14.86 4.44
C LEU A 232 3.16 16.18 4.49
N TYR A 233 3.24 16.80 5.67
CA TYR A 233 3.92 18.08 5.89
C TYR A 233 3.51 19.20 4.93
N GLY A 234 2.23 19.26 4.54
CA GLY A 234 1.69 20.24 3.59
C GLY A 234 1.49 21.65 4.14
N GLY A 235 2.36 22.09 5.06
CA GLY A 235 2.36 23.45 5.60
C GLY A 235 2.59 24.53 4.55
#